data_AF-A0A178AXA5-F1
#
_entry.id   AF-A0A178AXA5-F1
#
_cell.length_a   1.000
_cell.length_b   1.000
_cell.length_c   1.000
_cell.angle_alpha   90.00
_cell.angle_beta   90.00
_cell.angle_gamma   90.00
#
_symmetry.space_group_name_H-M   'P 1'
#
loop_
_entity.id
_entity.type
_entity.pdbx_description
1 polymer ?
#
loop_
_entity_poly.entity_id
_entity_poly.type
_entity_poly.pdbx_seq_one_letter_code
_entity_poly.pdbx_strand_id
1 'polypeptide(L)'
;MTDLLQVLPDFDTKPFSHLLPSLDKALITTNDLLTLEAADVAKRAQLPAGELRKLTDATVNALHRQLGVGAEETLGHSFLSDLSSSEAPNSKWSCISTLDEELDAALGGGIPPGYLVEVTGERYAPHNTLR
;
A
#
# COMPACT_ATOMS: atom_id res chain seq x y z
N MET A 1 19.66 -8.32 3.11
CA MET A 1 18.89 -7.13 3.50
C MET A 1 18.26 -7.43 4.85
N THR A 2 18.70 -6.78 5.93
CA THR A 2 18.38 -7.18 7.31
C THR A 2 16.92 -6.97 7.73
N ASP A 3 16.22 -6.03 7.10
CA ASP A 3 14.86 -5.62 7.47
C ASP A 3 13.75 -6.34 6.66
N LEU A 4 14.08 -7.02 5.55
CA LEU A 4 13.07 -7.63 4.67
C LEU A 4 12.14 -8.61 5.41
N LEU A 5 12.74 -9.54 6.17
CA LEU A 5 11.98 -10.54 6.93
C LEU A 5 11.31 -9.95 8.18
N GLN A 6 11.68 -8.74 8.58
CA GLN A 6 10.95 -8.02 9.63
C GLN A 6 9.67 -7.39 9.06
N VAL A 7 9.71 -6.87 7.83
CA VAL A 7 8.55 -6.28 7.14
C VAL A 7 7.61 -7.36 6.59
N LEU A 8 8.18 -8.43 6.02
CA LEU A 8 7.48 -9.55 5.40
C LEU A 8 7.99 -10.90 5.97
N PRO A 9 7.46 -11.37 7.11
CA PRO A 9 7.92 -12.60 7.76
C PRO A 9 7.79 -13.86 6.89
N ASP A 10 6.75 -13.92 6.05
CA ASP A 10 6.44 -15.08 5.21
C ASP A 10 7.01 -14.97 3.77
N PHE A 11 7.98 -14.08 3.55
CA PHE A 11 8.55 -13.87 2.22
C PHE A 11 9.50 -14.99 1.80
N ASP A 12 9.28 -15.59 0.62
CA ASP A 12 10.19 -16.59 0.07
C ASP A 12 11.45 -15.93 -0.51
N THR A 13 12.54 -16.01 0.26
CA THR A 13 13.85 -15.47 -0.11
C THR A 13 14.69 -16.40 -0.99
N LYS A 14 14.29 -17.67 -1.15
CA LYS A 14 15.07 -18.67 -1.90
C LYS A 14 15.44 -18.23 -3.33
N PRO A 15 14.51 -17.69 -4.17
CA PRO A 15 14.86 -17.29 -5.53
C PRO A 15 15.80 -16.07 -5.60
N PHE A 16 15.95 -15.31 -4.52
CA PHE A 16 16.75 -14.09 -4.47
C PHE A 16 17.95 -14.19 -3.51
N SER A 17 18.23 -15.39 -2.99
CA SER A 17 19.25 -15.60 -1.97
C SER A 17 20.66 -15.18 -2.40
N HIS A 18 20.96 -15.19 -3.70
CA HIS A 18 22.22 -14.71 -4.26
C HIS A 18 22.35 -13.17 -4.28
N LEU A 19 21.24 -12.44 -4.20
CA LEU A 19 21.22 -10.96 -4.20
C LEU A 19 21.35 -10.40 -2.79
N LEU A 20 20.78 -11.09 -1.80
CA LEU A 20 20.66 -10.60 -0.42
C LEU A 20 21.99 -10.18 0.22
N PRO A 21 23.12 -10.92 0.05
CA PRO A 21 24.41 -10.52 0.63
C PRO A 21 24.94 -9.20 0.07
N SER A 22 24.79 -8.96 -1.24
CA SER A 22 25.21 -7.71 -1.89
C SER A 22 24.33 -6.53 -1.46
N LEU A 23 23.03 -6.77 -1.30
CA LEU A 23 22.09 -5.78 -0.77
C LEU A 23 22.40 -5.43 0.69
N ASP A 24 22.75 -6.41 1.53
CA ASP A 24 23.20 -6.15 2.91
C ASP A 24 24.48 -5.32 2.95
N LYS A 25 25.47 -5.71 2.15
CA LYS A 25 26.76 -5.00 2.11
C LYS A 25 26.60 -3.55 1.68
N ALA A 26 25.66 -3.27 0.78
CA ALA A 26 25.35 -1.93 0.30
C ALA A 26 24.33 -1.19 1.20
N LEU A 27 23.94 -1.76 2.34
CA LEU A 27 22.96 -1.21 3.29
C LEU A 27 21.64 -0.82 2.62
N ILE A 28 21.21 -1.60 1.62
CA ILE A 28 19.91 -1.43 0.99
C ILE A 28 18.85 -1.90 1.96
N THR A 29 17.87 -1.04 2.24
CA THR A 29 16.68 -1.39 3.03
C THR A 29 15.49 -1.76 2.14
N THR A 30 14.46 -2.37 2.73
CA THR A 30 13.18 -2.62 2.03
C THR A 30 12.55 -1.31 1.55
N ASN A 31 12.70 -0.22 2.32
CA ASN A 31 12.25 1.10 1.91
C ASN A 31 12.97 1.59 0.63
N ASP A 32 14.30 1.44 0.57
CA ASP A 32 15.08 1.82 -0.62
C ASP A 32 14.64 1.03 -1.86
N LEU A 33 14.34 -0.26 -1.68
CA LEU A 33 13.87 -1.15 -2.76
C LEU A 33 12.52 -0.70 -3.34
N LEU A 34 11.65 -0.13 -2.51
CA LEU A 34 10.28 0.26 -2.87
C LEU A 34 10.15 1.70 -3.35
N THR A 35 11.06 2.59 -2.91
CA THR A 35 10.94 4.04 -3.15
C THR A 35 11.92 4.58 -4.19
N LEU A 36 13.01 3.86 -4.47
CA LEU A 36 14.02 4.27 -5.46
C LEU A 36 13.88 3.47 -6.76
N GLU A 37 14.41 4.04 -7.83
CA GLU A 37 14.53 3.35 -9.12
C GLU A 37 15.45 2.12 -9.00
N ALA A 38 14.97 0.97 -9.51
CA ALA A 38 15.71 -0.28 -9.44
C ALA A 38 17.10 -0.20 -10.09
N ALA A 39 17.27 0.63 -11.13
CA ALA A 39 18.57 0.82 -11.76
C ALA A 39 19.60 1.49 -10.82
N ASP A 40 19.17 2.39 -9.95
CA ASP A 40 20.07 3.12 -9.06
C ASP A 40 20.43 2.29 -7.83
N VAL A 41 19.47 1.54 -7.30
CA VAL A 41 19.74 0.54 -6.26
C VAL A 41 20.66 -0.56 -6.77
N ALA A 42 20.47 -1.02 -8.02
CA ALA A 42 21.31 -2.02 -8.66
C ALA A 42 22.76 -1.54 -8.85
N LYS A 43 22.96 -0.29 -9.27
CA LYS A 43 24.29 0.33 -9.33
C LYS A 43 24.95 0.36 -7.95
N ARG A 44 24.21 0.80 -6.92
CA ARG A 44 24.72 0.90 -5.53
C ARG A 44 25.13 -0.46 -4.96
N ALA A 45 24.34 -1.50 -5.25
CA ALA A 45 24.59 -2.87 -4.80
C ALA A 45 25.48 -3.70 -5.74
N GLN A 46 25.90 -3.15 -6.89
CA GLN A 46 26.66 -3.85 -7.93
C GLN A 46 25.96 -5.13 -8.43
N LEU A 47 24.65 -5.05 -8.68
CA LEU A 47 23.80 -6.15 -9.11
C LEU A 47 23.17 -5.90 -10.50
N PRO A 48 22.71 -6.94 -11.22
CA PRO A 48 21.93 -6.75 -12.44
C PRO A 48 20.55 -6.15 -12.14
N ALA A 49 20.22 -5.02 -12.78
CA ALA A 49 18.95 -4.31 -12.56
C ALA A 49 17.70 -5.18 -12.85
N GLY A 50 17.81 -6.13 -13.78
CA GLY A 50 16.70 -7.03 -14.12
C GLY A 50 16.33 -7.99 -12.99
N GLU A 51 17.31 -8.50 -12.24
CA GLU A 51 17.03 -9.37 -11.09
C GLU A 51 16.50 -8.57 -9.89
N LEU A 52 17.02 -7.35 -9.71
CA LEU A 52 16.52 -6.47 -8.67
C LEU A 52 15.06 -6.06 -8.90
N ARG A 53 14.67 -5.79 -10.15
CA ARG A 53 13.27 -5.50 -10.47
C ARG A 53 12.35 -6.67 -10.15
N LYS A 54 12.77 -7.91 -10.45
CA LYS A 54 12.01 -9.11 -10.05
C LYS A 54 11.85 -9.22 -8.53
N LEU A 55 12.88 -8.86 -7.76
CA LEU A 55 12.80 -8.82 -6.30
C LEU A 55 11.83 -7.73 -5.81
N THR A 56 11.89 -6.52 -6.40
CA THR A 56 10.94 -5.43 -6.11
C THR A 56 9.50 -5.89 -6.39
N ASP A 57 9.24 -6.44 -7.57
CA ASP A 57 7.91 -6.94 -7.95
C ASP A 57 7.40 -8.02 -6.99
N ALA A 58 8.26 -8.97 -6.61
CA ALA A 58 7.91 -10.00 -5.63
C ALA A 58 7.59 -9.41 -4.25
N THR A 59 8.37 -8.40 -3.82
CA THR A 59 8.18 -7.71 -2.54
C THR A 59 6.85 -6.95 -2.52
N VAL A 60 6.55 -6.20 -3.59
CA VAL A 60 5.28 -5.48 -3.76
C VAL A 60 4.10 -6.44 -3.75
N ASN A 61 4.17 -7.55 -4.49
CA ASN A 61 3.11 -8.56 -4.51
C ASN A 61 2.89 -9.22 -3.14
N ALA A 62 3.97 -9.48 -2.40
CA ALA A 62 3.87 -10.01 -1.04
C ALA A 62 3.24 -9.00 -0.07
N LEU A 63 3.59 -7.71 -0.17
CA LEU A 63 2.97 -6.62 0.60
C LEU A 63 1.49 -6.48 0.29
N HIS A 64 1.12 -6.47 -0.99
CA HIS A 64 -0.26 -6.44 -1.43
C HIS A 64 -1.06 -7.60 -0.82
N ARG A 65 -0.52 -8.83 -0.88
CA ARG A 65 -1.16 -10.00 -0.24
C ARG A 65 -1.30 -9.85 1.28
N GLN A 66 -0.27 -9.32 1.96
CA GLN A 66 -0.29 -9.13 3.42
C GLN A 66 -1.33 -8.08 3.85
N LEU A 67 -1.50 -7.03 3.04
CA LEU A 67 -2.47 -5.96 3.27
C LEU A 67 -3.87 -6.29 2.74
N GLY A 68 -4.02 -7.36 1.96
CA GLY A 68 -5.28 -7.71 1.29
C GLY A 68 -5.59 -6.85 0.06
N VAL A 69 -4.62 -6.10 -0.46
CA VAL A 69 -4.72 -5.33 -1.69
C VAL A 69 -4.61 -6.30 -2.87
N GLY A 70 -5.59 -6.33 -3.78
CA GLY A 70 -5.53 -7.16 -4.99
C GLY A 70 -6.04 -8.61 -4.87
N ALA A 71 -6.67 -9.01 -3.77
CA ALA A 71 -7.43 -10.28 -3.72
C ALA A 71 -8.78 -10.22 -4.49
N GLU A 72 -9.12 -9.07 -5.06
CA GLU A 72 -10.38 -8.79 -5.75
C GLU A 72 -10.17 -7.74 -6.85
N GLU A 73 -9.23 -7.98 -7.77
CA GLU A 73 -9.14 -7.21 -9.03
C GLU A 73 -9.47 -8.12 -10.21
N THR A 74 -10.71 -8.60 -10.27
CA THR A 74 -11.34 -8.97 -11.54
C THR A 74 -12.58 -8.13 -11.83
N LEU A 75 -12.79 -7.02 -11.12
CA LEU A 75 -14.02 -6.25 -11.28
C LEU A 75 -13.75 -4.77 -11.45
N GLY A 76 -13.24 -4.42 -12.64
CA GLY A 76 -13.38 -3.09 -13.24
C GLY A 76 -14.84 -2.66 -13.51
N HIS A 77 -15.83 -3.19 -12.76
CA HIS A 77 -17.24 -2.82 -12.87
C HIS A 77 -18.13 -3.18 -11.65
N SER A 78 -17.60 -3.77 -10.55
CA SER A 78 -18.45 -4.31 -9.46
C SER A 78 -18.58 -3.47 -8.19
N PHE A 79 -17.88 -2.34 -8.06
CA PHE A 79 -18.12 -1.46 -6.92
C PHE A 79 -19.59 -0.97 -6.87
N LEU A 80 -20.23 -0.80 -8.04
CA LEU A 80 -21.66 -0.47 -8.12
C LEU A 80 -22.59 -1.65 -7.77
N SER A 81 -22.11 -2.90 -7.83
CA SER A 81 -22.93 -4.07 -7.48
C SER A 81 -22.96 -4.32 -5.97
N ASP A 82 -21.90 -3.96 -5.24
CA ASP A 82 -21.85 -4.17 -3.78
C ASP A 82 -22.70 -3.16 -2.98
N LEU A 83 -23.14 -2.07 -3.61
CA LEU A 83 -24.18 -1.18 -3.06
C LEU A 83 -25.59 -1.83 -3.06
N SER A 84 -25.76 -2.97 -3.76
CA SER A 84 -27.07 -3.62 -3.92
C SER A 84 -27.23 -4.93 -3.14
N SER A 85 -26.16 -5.47 -2.56
CA SER A 85 -26.18 -6.69 -1.75
C SER A 85 -26.14 -6.35 -0.26
N SER A 86 -27.34 -6.09 0.27
CA SER A 86 -27.61 -6.30 1.68
C SER A 86 -27.25 -7.75 2.05
N GLU A 87 -26.39 -7.90 3.05
CA GLU A 87 -26.03 -9.13 3.78
C GLU A 87 -24.90 -10.02 3.22
N ALA A 88 -23.68 -9.81 3.74
CA ALA A 88 -22.81 -10.90 4.19
C ALA A 88 -21.76 -10.42 5.22
N PRO A 89 -21.45 -11.21 6.26
CA PRO A 89 -20.58 -10.82 7.38
C PRO A 89 -19.10 -11.13 7.08
N ASN A 90 -18.18 -10.30 7.60
CA ASN A 90 -16.70 -10.43 7.60
C ASN A 90 -15.87 -9.71 6.52
N SER A 91 -16.34 -8.60 5.94
CA SER A 91 -15.43 -7.75 5.16
C SER A 91 -14.57 -6.87 6.08
N LYS A 92 -13.32 -7.28 6.21
CA LYS A 92 -12.14 -6.51 6.64
C LYS A 92 -12.25 -5.05 6.21
N TRP A 93 -11.86 -4.13 7.10
CA TRP A 93 -11.69 -2.69 6.91
C TRP A 93 -11.63 -2.24 5.44
N SER A 94 -12.81 -1.98 4.85
CA SER A 94 -12.93 -1.55 3.45
C SER A 94 -12.67 -0.05 3.30
N CYS A 95 -12.91 0.72 4.36
CA CYS A 95 -12.75 2.17 4.39
C CYS A 95 -12.10 2.63 5.71
N ILE A 96 -11.40 3.76 5.65
CA ILE A 96 -10.89 4.49 6.81
C ILE A 96 -12.00 5.43 7.29
N SER A 97 -12.52 5.23 8.50
CA SER A 97 -13.56 6.07 9.08
C SER A 97 -13.10 7.52 9.26
N THR A 98 -14.00 8.48 9.03
CA THR A 98 -13.79 9.91 9.29
C THR A 98 -14.05 10.31 10.74
N LEU A 99 -14.40 9.34 11.61
CA LEU A 99 -14.87 9.55 12.99
C LEU A 99 -16.16 10.39 13.09
N ASP A 100 -16.91 10.47 12.00
CA ASP A 100 -18.21 11.12 11.91
C ASP A 100 -19.15 10.14 11.19
N GLU A 101 -20.15 9.63 11.92
CA GLU A 101 -21.03 8.57 11.42
C GLU A 101 -21.89 9.02 10.22
N GLU A 102 -22.27 10.30 10.18
CA GLU A 102 -23.07 10.85 9.10
C GLU A 102 -22.23 11.01 7.83
N LEU A 103 -20.99 11.50 7.98
CA LEU A 103 -20.05 11.62 6.88
C LEU A 103 -19.60 10.25 6.36
N ASP A 104 -19.34 9.30 7.26
CA ASP A 104 -19.01 7.92 6.87
C ASP A 104 -20.18 7.30 6.09
N ALA A 105 -21.42 7.46 6.56
CA ALA A 105 -22.60 6.97 5.84
C ALA A 105 -22.74 7.64 4.45
N ALA A 106 -22.50 8.95 4.35
CA ALA A 106 -22.53 9.67 3.08
C ALA A 106 -21.44 9.21 2.09
N LEU A 107 -20.30 8.74 2.62
CA LEU A 107 -19.18 8.19 1.84
C LEU A 107 -19.30 6.67 1.59
N GLY A 108 -20.37 6.02 2.05
CA GLY A 108 -20.53 4.56 1.91
C GLY A 108 -19.61 3.73 2.83
N GLY A 109 -19.26 4.28 3.99
CA GLY A 109 -18.47 3.63 5.04
C GLY A 109 -17.13 4.31 5.38
N GLY A 110 -16.78 5.42 4.70
CA GLY A 110 -15.57 6.21 4.96
C GLY A 110 -14.68 6.39 3.72
N ILE A 111 -13.38 6.65 3.94
CA ILE A 111 -12.41 6.90 2.87
C ILE A 111 -11.84 5.58 2.32
N PRO A 112 -11.99 5.27 1.02
CA PRO A 112 -11.48 4.01 0.45
C PRO A 112 -9.95 4.05 0.27
N PRO A 113 -9.21 2.98 0.63
CA PRO A 113 -7.78 2.87 0.37
C PRO A 113 -7.50 2.73 -1.13
N GLY A 114 -6.34 3.20 -1.59
CA GLY A 114 -5.94 3.12 -3.00
C GLY A 114 -6.50 4.23 -3.91
N TYR A 115 -7.31 5.13 -3.37
CA TYR A 115 -7.86 6.29 -4.08
C TYR A 115 -7.26 7.61 -3.55
N LEU A 116 -7.13 8.60 -4.44
CA LEU A 116 -6.85 9.98 -4.04
C LEU A 116 -8.16 10.68 -3.74
N VAL A 117 -8.34 11.16 -2.52
CA VAL A 117 -9.52 11.91 -2.06
C VAL A 117 -9.14 13.35 -1.75
N GLU A 118 -9.84 14.32 -2.34
CA GLU A 118 -9.68 15.75 -2.09
C GLU A 118 -10.86 16.26 -1.25
N VAL A 119 -10.54 16.98 -0.17
CA VAL A 119 -11.54 17.68 0.66
C VAL A 119 -11.42 19.18 0.38
N THR A 120 -12.49 19.77 -0.16
CA THR A 120 -12.54 21.20 -0.52
C THR A 120 -13.71 21.88 0.17
N GLY A 121 -13.53 23.14 0.54
CA GLY A 121 -14.53 23.93 1.25
C GLY A 121 -14.06 25.37 1.48
N GLU A 122 -15.00 26.23 1.84
CA GLU A 122 -14.71 27.59 2.29
C GLU A 122 -14.01 27.59 3.66
N ARG A 123 -13.24 28.64 3.94
CA ARG A 123 -12.62 28.81 5.25
C ARG A 123 -13.70 28.90 6.33
N TYR A 124 -13.58 28.07 7.36
CA TYR A 124 -14.34 28.29 8.59
C TYR A 124 -13.82 29.54 9.29
N ALA A 125 -14.60 30.61 9.32
CA ALA A 125 -14.31 31.81 10.08
C ALA A 125 -15.28 31.87 11.27
N PRO A 126 -14.85 31.47 12.49
CA PRO A 126 -15.70 31.61 13.66
C PRO A 126 -15.96 33.10 13.90
N HIS A 127 -17.24 33.45 14.04
CA HIS A 127 -17.75 34.82 14.05
C HIS A 127 -17.45 35.60 15.36
N ASN A 128 -16.32 35.33 16.03
CA ASN A 128 -16.03 35.87 17.36
C ASN A 128 -14.57 36.38 17.52
N THR A 129 -14.12 37.24 16.60
CA THR A 129 -13.02 38.16 16.91
C THR A 129 -13.60 39.32 17.71
N LEU A 130 -13.65 39.17 19.03
CA LEU A 130 -13.97 40.24 19.98
C LEU A 130 -13.02 41.43 19.74
N ARG A 131 -13.59 42.59 19.47
CA ARG A 131 -12.94 43.90 19.68
C ARG A 131 -13.18 44.37 21.10
#